data_AF-A0AAV5LBR7-F1
#
_entry.id   AF-A0AAV5LBR7-F1
#
_cell.length_a   1.000
_cell.length_b   1.000
_cell.length_c   1.000
_cell.angle_alpha   90.00
_cell.angle_beta   90.00
_cell.angle_gamma   90.00
#
_symmetry.space_group_name_H-M   'P 1'
#
loop_
_entity.id
_entity.type
_entity.pdbx_description
1 polymer ?
#
loop_
_entity_poly.entity_id
_entity_poly.type
_entity_poly.pdbx_seq_one_letter_code
_entity_poly.pdbx_strand_id
1 'polypeptide(L)' 'MLAADVTEVSQAHFWELVPGHAIGSISLLVKKQMDDRPVLEIVHNLFHNLGTQQLTVQTGNE' A
#
# COMPACT_ATOMS: atom_id res chain seq x y z
N MET A 1 -4.16 10.42 -11.54
CA MET A 1 -5.13 9.32 -11.74
C MET A 1 -4.33 8.07 -12.07
N LEU A 2 -3.89 7.32 -11.04
CA LEU A 2 -3.04 6.11 -11.16
C LEU A 2 -3.70 4.88 -10.50
N ALA A 3 -4.95 5.01 -10.04
CA ALA A 3 -5.75 3.89 -9.53
C ALA A 3 -6.03 2.82 -10.60
N ALA A 4 -5.74 3.10 -11.87
CA ALA A 4 -5.88 2.16 -12.97
C ALA A 4 -4.71 1.16 -13.07
N ASP A 5 -3.63 1.36 -12.31
CA ASP A 5 -2.37 0.61 -12.48
C ASP A 5 -2.17 -0.50 -11.44
N VAL A 6 -2.98 -0.49 -10.38
CA VAL A 6 -3.11 -1.58 -9.41
C VAL A 6 -4.21 -2.52 -9.90
N THR A 7 -3.86 -3.78 -10.18
CA THR A 7 -4.81 -4.82 -10.57
C THR A 7 -5.47 -5.48 -9.36
N GLU A 8 -4.73 -5.61 -8.26
CA GLU A 8 -5.24 -6.25 -7.05
C GLU A 8 -4.61 -5.66 -5.78
N VAL A 9 -5.40 -5.59 -4.71
CA VAL A 9 -4.93 -5.36 -3.34
C VAL A 9 -5.32 -6.56 -2.49
N SER A 10 -4.37 -7.21 -1.86
CA SER A 10 -4.59 -8.42 -1.07
C SER A 10 -3.78 -8.42 0.23
N GLN A 11 -4.06 -9.39 1.10
CA GLN A 11 -3.35 -9.60 2.37
C GLN A 11 -3.26 -8.34 3.25
N ALA A 12 -4.34 -7.55 3.29
CA ALA A 12 -4.40 -6.34 4.08
C ALA A 12 -4.54 -6.67 5.56
N HIS A 13 -3.51 -6.36 6.33
CA HIS A 13 -3.49 -6.54 7.79
C HIS A 13 -3.13 -5.20 8.44
N PHE A 14 -3.95 -4.77 9.40
CA PHE A 14 -3.74 -3.55 10.16
C PHE A 14 -3.85 -3.85 11.65
N TRP A 15 -2.98 -3.22 12.43
CA TRP A 15 -2.99 -3.34 13.88
C TRP A 15 -2.40 -2.09 14.53
N GLU A 16 -2.82 -1.81 15.76
CA GLU A 16 -2.18 -0.79 16.57
C GLU A 16 -1.01 -1.42 17.32
N LEU A 17 0.19 -0.85 17.13
CA LEU A 17 1.35 -1.26 17.92
C LEU A 17 1.26 -0.69 19.35
N VAL A 18 0.79 0.56 19.44
CA VAL A 18 0.40 1.25 20.67
C VAL A 18 -0.84 2.10 20.38
N PRO A 19 -1.64 2.51 21.39
CA PRO A 19 -2.79 3.36 21.16
C PRO A 19 -2.42 4.62 20.37
N GLY A 20 -3.09 4.84 19.23
CA GLY A 20 -2.81 5.95 18.32
C GLY A 20 -1.61 5.75 17.37
N HIS A 21 -1.04 4.55 17.32
CA HIS A 21 0.01 4.18 16.36
C HIS A 21 -0.39 2.93 15.57
N ALA A 22 -1.16 3.14 14.51
CA ALA A 22 -1.57 2.12 13.57
C ALA A 22 -0.46 1.83 12.56
N ILE A 23 -0.16 0.54 12.41
CA ILE A 23 0.73 0.03 11.38
C ILE A 23 0.01 -1.02 10.54
N GLY A 24 0.49 -1.25 9.33
CA GLY A 24 -0.13 -2.23 8.46
C GLY A 24 0.79 -2.80 7.40
N SER A 25 0.31 -3.87 6.79
CA SER A 25 0.92 -4.46 5.61
C SER A 25 -0.14 -4.73 4.55
N ILE A 26 0.18 -4.45 3.30
CA ILE A 26 -0.65 -4.82 2.15
C ILE A 26 0.22 -5.40 1.04
N SER A 27 -0.38 -6.29 0.26
CA SER A 27 0.18 -6.79 -0.99
C SER A 27 -0.55 -6.13 -2.16
N LEU A 28 0.20 -5.68 -3.14
CA LEU A 28 -0.29 -5.06 -4.36
C LEU A 28 0.16 -5.87 -5.56
N LEU A 29 -0.77 -6.13 -6.47
CA LEU A 29 -0.46 -6.59 -7.81
C LEU A 29 -0.55 -5.40 -8.75
N VAL A 30 0.52 -5.16 -9.50
CA VAL A 30 0.59 -4.06 -10.46
C VAL A 30 0.68 -4.61 -11.89
N LYS A 31 0.20 -3.82 -12.85
CA LYS A 31 0.25 -4.19 -14.27
C LYS A 31 1.69 -4.38 -14.74
N LYS A 32 1.91 -5.44 -15.52
CA LYS A 32 3.20 -5.74 -16.15
C LYS A 32 3.68 -4.54 -16.96
N GLN A 33 4.92 -4.11 -16.72
CA GLN A 33 5.62 -2.94 -17.31
C GLN A 33 5.41 -1.56 -16.66
N MET A 34 4.79 -1.49 -15.48
CA MET A 34 4.80 -0.27 -14.67
C MET A 34 6.05 -0.15 -13.79
N ASP A 35 6.41 1.09 -13.47
CA ASP A 35 7.33 1.37 -12.37
C ASP A 35 6.52 1.30 -11.07
N ASP A 36 6.94 0.44 -10.15
CA ASP A 36 6.25 0.23 -8.88
C ASP A 36 6.39 1.44 -7.94
N ARG A 37 7.42 2.28 -8.16
CA ARG A 37 7.78 3.38 -7.24
C ARG A 37 6.70 4.46 -7.09
N PRO A 38 6.10 5.01 -8.17
CA PRO A 38 5.02 5.99 -8.06
C PRO A 38 3.76 5.41 -7.42
N VAL A 39 3.48 4.11 -7.66
CA VAL A 39 2.34 3.41 -7.05
C VAL A 39 2.56 3.27 -5.55
N LEU A 40 3.76 2.87 -5.13
CA LEU A 40 4.16 2.78 -3.72
C LEU A 40 4.03 4.12 -2.99
N GLU A 41 4.51 5.22 -3.58
CA GLU A 41 4.42 6.55 -2.97
C GLU A 41 2.96 6.98 -2.75
N ILE A 42 2.09 6.75 -3.73
CA ILE A 42 0.67 7.11 -3.63
C ILE A 42 -0.02 6.30 -2.54
N VAL A 43 0.21 4.99 -2.52
CA VAL A 43 -0.36 4.08 -1.52
C VAL A 43 0.12 4.46 -0.13
N HIS A 44 1.42 4.71 0.04
CA HIS A 44 1.99 5.13 1.31
C HIS A 44 1.36 6.44 1.80
N ASN A 45 1.24 7.44 0.92
CA ASN A 45 0.62 8.72 1.27
C ASN A 45 -0.87 8.59 1.61
N LEU A 46 -1.61 7.73 0.91
CA LEU A 46 -3.02 7.48 1.18
C LEU A 46 -3.22 6.91 2.58
N PHE A 47 -2.51 5.84 2.93
CA PHE A 47 -2.62 5.20 4.24
C PHE A 47 -2.06 6.07 5.37
N HIS A 48 -1.04 6.88 5.08
CA HIS A 48 -0.57 7.90 6.02
C HIS A 48 -1.66 8.91 6.36
N ASN A 49 -2.38 9.43 5.36
CA ASN A 49 -3.50 10.34 5.57
C ASN A 49 -4.69 9.69 6.31
N LEU A 50 -4.84 8.37 6.20
CA LEU A 50 -5.83 7.58 6.94
C LEU A 50 -5.40 7.28 8.38
N GLY A 51 -4.22 7.73 8.81
CA GLY A 51 -3.72 7.55 10.17
C GLY A 51 -2.89 6.28 10.38
N THR A 52 -2.42 5.63 9.31
CA THR A 52 -1.42 4.55 9.42
C THR A 52 -0.03 5.17 9.38
N GLN A 53 0.70 5.13 10.49
CA GLN A 53 2.02 5.77 10.58
C GLN A 53 3.08 4.99 9.80
N GLN A 54 2.98 3.66 9.77
CA GLN A 54 3.91 2.81 9.05
C GLN A 54 3.15 1.76 8.24
N LEU A 55 3.31 1.82 6.92
CA LEU A 55 2.76 0.84 6.01
C LEU A 55 3.88 0.10 5.28
N THR A 56 3.88 -1.22 5.37
CA THR A 56 4.72 -2.07 4.53
C THR A 56 3.93 -2.48 3.28
N VAL A 57 4.45 -2.14 2.11
CA VAL A 57 3.82 -2.46 0.83
C VAL A 57 4.69 -3.49 0.12
N GLN A 58 4.08 -4.63 -0.23
CA GLN A 58 4.71 -5.65 -1.06
C GLN A 58 4.14 -5.54 -2.47
N THR A 59 4.99 -5.33 -3.48
CA THR A 59 4.56 -5.34 -4.88
C THR A 59 4.90 -6.67 -5.53
N GLY A 60 3.90 -7.26 -6.16
CA GLY A 60 4.04 -8.40 -7.06
C GLY A 60 3.75 -7.96 -8.49
N ASN A 61 4.37 -8.64 -9.45
CA ASN A 61 4.10 -8.47 -10.87
C ASN A 61 3.28 -9.66 -11.38
N GLU A 62 2.23 -9.38 -12.16
CA GLU A 62 1.46 -10.39 -12.92
C GLU A 62 2.20 -10.82 -14.21
#